data_AF-J3J8D0-F1
#
_entry.id   AF-J3J8D0-F1
#
_cell.length_a   1.000
_cell.length_b   1.000
_cell.length_c   1.000
_cell.angle_alpha   90.00
_cell.angle_beta   90.00
_cell.angle_gamma   90.00
#
_symmetry.space_group_name_H-M   'P 1'
#
loop_
_entity.id
_entity.type
_entity.pdbx_description
1 polymer ?
#
loop_
_entity_poly.entity_id
_entity_poly.type
_entity_poly.pdbx_seq_one_letter_code
_entity_poly.pdbx_strand_id
1 'polypeptide(L)'
;MFSALVRAGHYESGLTARYECARAEHVRVGARIEECRSAGFFASLSVASGGAEDEILAQMARLAHAYTAIMAARDLFAFAPGWRDVWDNEIGPIIEDLDVLDDVADTLEAIGTDPNILTDIEAFREHVGDDKDTVINLGERLEGRQLGPAQALEELDRIANEARARTAELIEATLATDSSSQGRARYARWKEAGISLTAANAEYDGAYWSEDADTDVEYNSAATIRLIANSAGVDFEGLPAPATGVLTAGRASIYLLPMYLDRYLTCDVDAAVPR
;
A
#
# COMPACT_ATOMS: atom_id res chain seq x y z
N MET A 1 14.88 11.09 21.96
CA MET A 1 14.23 11.44 20.68
C MET A 1 12.85 10.82 20.58
N PHE A 2 12.70 9.51 20.86
CA PHE A 2 11.38 8.85 20.95
C PHE A 2 10.42 9.39 22.03
N SER A 3 10.91 9.94 23.15
CA SER A 3 10.05 10.36 24.27
C SER A 3 9.12 11.56 23.98
N ALA A 4 9.34 12.32 22.89
CA ALA A 4 8.44 13.39 22.48
C ALA A 4 7.28 12.89 21.59
N LEU A 5 7.42 11.68 21.01
CA LEU A 5 6.40 11.01 20.18
C LEU A 5 5.39 10.20 21.02
N VAL A 6 5.63 10.04 22.33
CA VAL A 6 4.81 9.24 23.27
C VAL A 6 3.36 9.76 23.45
N ARG A 7 3.04 10.95 22.91
CA ARG A 7 1.66 11.47 22.86
C ARG A 7 0.92 11.20 21.55
N ALA A 8 1.53 10.52 20.58
CA ALA A 8 1.00 10.35 19.22
C ALA A 8 0.13 9.10 19.00
N GLY A 9 -0.24 8.36 20.06
CA GLY A 9 -1.19 7.24 19.94
C GLY A 9 -0.68 6.08 19.06
N HIS A 10 -1.51 5.59 18.14
CA HIS A 10 -1.25 4.40 17.32
C HIS A 10 -0.01 4.50 16.41
N TYR A 11 0.49 5.71 16.14
CA TYR A 11 1.71 5.90 15.35
C TYR A 11 3.01 5.61 16.11
N GLU A 12 2.98 5.54 17.44
CA GLU A 12 4.12 5.01 18.18
C GLU A 12 4.36 3.54 17.80
N SER A 13 3.31 2.70 17.81
CA SER A 13 3.43 1.29 17.42
C SER A 13 3.84 1.11 15.95
N GLY A 14 3.33 1.94 15.04
CA GLY A 14 3.69 1.88 13.63
C GLY A 14 5.16 2.23 13.39
N LEU A 15 5.66 3.33 14.01
CA LEU A 15 7.06 3.74 13.90
C LEU A 15 8.01 2.75 14.58
N THR A 16 7.60 2.14 15.71
CA THR A 16 8.36 1.04 16.32
C THR A 16 8.47 -0.16 15.39
N ALA A 17 7.35 -0.60 14.78
CA ALA A 17 7.37 -1.71 13.84
C ALA A 17 8.26 -1.41 12.62
N ARG A 18 8.17 -0.20 12.05
CA ARG A 18 9.06 0.24 10.96
C ARG A 18 10.53 0.16 11.36
N TYR A 19 10.89 0.63 12.55
CA TYR A 19 12.26 0.54 13.07
C TYR A 19 12.72 -0.92 13.23
N GLU A 20 11.84 -1.80 13.73
CA GLU A 20 12.14 -3.23 13.89
C GLU A 20 12.35 -3.92 12.54
N CYS A 21 11.48 -3.67 11.55
CA CYS A 21 11.63 -4.17 10.18
C CYS A 21 12.95 -3.71 9.54
N ALA A 22 13.25 -2.39 9.61
CA ALA A 22 14.49 -1.85 9.07
C ALA A 22 15.73 -2.42 9.77
N ARG A 23 15.66 -2.64 11.10
CA ARG A 23 16.76 -3.25 11.85
C ARG A 23 16.99 -4.71 11.44
N ALA A 24 15.92 -5.49 11.27
CA ALA A 24 16.02 -6.88 10.81
C ALA A 24 16.62 -6.94 9.40
N GLU A 25 16.17 -6.06 8.51
CA GLU A 25 16.68 -5.98 7.14
C GLU A 25 18.16 -5.58 7.09
N HIS A 26 18.58 -4.63 7.92
CA HIS A 26 20.01 -4.26 8.04
C HIS A 26 20.89 -5.45 8.44
N VAL A 27 20.41 -6.32 9.34
CA VAL A 27 21.13 -7.55 9.71
C VAL A 27 21.19 -8.53 8.54
N ARG A 28 20.08 -8.71 7.81
CA ARG A 28 19.99 -9.60 6.65
C ARG A 28 20.92 -9.15 5.51
N VAL A 29 20.87 -7.87 5.14
CA VAL A 29 21.76 -7.26 4.13
C VAL A 29 23.22 -7.37 4.57
N GLY A 30 23.53 -7.10 5.84
CA GLY A 30 24.88 -7.23 6.37
C GLY A 30 25.44 -8.66 6.26
N ALA A 31 24.61 -9.67 6.55
CA ALA A 31 25.00 -11.07 6.39
C ALA A 31 25.25 -11.43 4.92
N ARG A 32 24.39 -10.98 4.00
CA ARG A 32 24.53 -11.22 2.56
C ARG A 32 25.77 -10.55 1.97
N ILE A 33 26.07 -9.31 2.39
CA ILE A 33 27.31 -8.61 2.01
C ILE A 33 28.54 -9.41 2.48
N GLU A 34 28.51 -9.94 3.72
CA GLU A 34 29.63 -10.72 4.26
C GLU A 34 29.76 -12.08 3.57
N GLU A 35 28.65 -12.73 3.19
CA GLU A 35 28.65 -13.92 2.35
C GLU A 35 29.30 -13.64 0.98
N CYS A 36 28.94 -12.55 0.32
CA CYS A 36 29.59 -12.11 -0.92
C CYS A 36 31.09 -11.84 -0.75
N ARG A 37 31.51 -11.26 0.38
CA ARG A 37 32.93 -11.00 0.69
C ARG A 37 33.71 -12.28 0.98
N SER A 38 33.15 -13.17 1.80
CA SER A 38 33.77 -14.42 2.23
C SER A 38 33.88 -15.46 1.10
N ALA A 39 32.95 -15.42 0.13
CA ALA A 39 33.02 -16.21 -1.09
C ALA A 39 34.14 -15.78 -2.06
N GLY A 40 34.76 -14.60 -1.85
CA GLY A 40 36.07 -14.20 -2.39
C GLY A 40 36.37 -14.51 -3.86
N PHE A 41 36.15 -13.52 -4.74
CA PHE A 41 37.12 -13.14 -5.78
C PHE A 41 37.38 -14.05 -7.01
N PHE A 42 37.07 -15.37 -7.06
CA PHE A 42 37.42 -16.21 -8.23
C PHE A 42 36.41 -17.22 -8.80
N ALA A 43 35.19 -17.40 -8.28
CA ALA A 43 34.29 -18.48 -8.76
C ALA A 43 32.92 -18.07 -9.35
N SER A 44 32.38 -16.89 -9.03
CA SER A 44 30.94 -16.62 -9.26
C SER A 44 30.62 -15.71 -10.46
N LEU A 45 31.63 -15.09 -11.09
CA LEU A 45 31.46 -14.00 -12.07
C LEU A 45 31.11 -14.44 -13.50
N SER A 46 30.80 -15.70 -13.79
CA SER A 46 30.58 -16.08 -15.20
C SER A 46 29.13 -15.92 -15.69
N VAL A 47 28.08 -16.04 -14.88
CA VAL A 47 26.69 -15.97 -15.41
C VAL A 47 25.62 -15.47 -14.40
N ALA A 48 25.82 -15.58 -13.08
CA ALA A 48 24.73 -15.38 -12.10
C ALA A 48 24.77 -14.08 -11.27
N SER A 49 25.79 -13.22 -11.44
CA SER A 49 26.06 -12.12 -10.50
C SER A 49 25.37 -10.78 -10.80
N GLY A 50 24.56 -10.67 -11.85
CA GLY A 50 23.90 -9.40 -12.20
C GLY A 50 22.86 -8.97 -11.16
N GLY A 51 21.91 -9.85 -10.82
CA GLY A 51 20.79 -9.47 -9.96
C GLY A 51 21.11 -9.38 -8.47
N ALA A 52 22.12 -10.10 -7.99
CA ALA A 52 22.39 -10.19 -6.55
C ALA A 52 22.96 -8.88 -5.97
N GLU A 53 23.76 -8.15 -6.75
CA GLU A 53 24.30 -6.83 -6.38
C GLU A 53 23.21 -5.75 -6.46
N ASP A 54 22.42 -5.76 -7.53
CA ASP A 54 21.28 -4.84 -7.71
C ASP A 54 20.26 -4.97 -6.57
N GLU A 55 19.98 -6.20 -6.11
CA GLU A 55 19.07 -6.44 -4.99
C GLU A 55 19.63 -5.92 -3.66
N ILE A 56 20.95 -6.07 -3.43
CA ILE A 56 21.61 -5.49 -2.24
C ILE A 56 21.53 -3.97 -2.28
N LEU A 57 21.77 -3.35 -3.44
CA LEU A 57 21.66 -1.90 -3.61
C LEU A 57 20.22 -1.41 -3.38
N ALA A 58 19.22 -2.13 -3.89
CA ALA A 58 17.81 -1.83 -3.66
C ALA A 58 17.45 -1.92 -2.16
N GLN A 59 17.94 -2.95 -1.46
CA GLN A 59 17.72 -3.11 -0.01
C GLN A 59 18.41 -1.99 0.79
N MET A 60 19.63 -1.60 0.42
CA MET A 60 20.33 -0.46 1.05
C MET A 60 19.58 0.87 0.82
N ALA A 61 19.01 1.08 -0.37
CA ALA A 61 18.17 2.25 -0.65
C ALA A 61 16.92 2.26 0.23
N ARG A 62 16.19 1.13 0.33
CA ARG A 62 15.03 0.99 1.23
C ARG A 62 15.41 1.30 2.70
N LEU A 63 16.57 0.82 3.17
CA LEU A 63 17.06 1.13 4.52
C LEU A 63 17.31 2.63 4.74
N ALA A 64 17.83 3.34 3.74
CA ALA A 64 17.97 4.80 3.80
C ALA A 64 16.59 5.48 3.92
N HIS A 65 15.59 5.02 3.17
CA HIS A 65 14.22 5.55 3.24
C HIS A 65 13.55 5.29 4.59
N ALA A 66 13.87 4.18 5.27
CA ALA A 66 13.38 3.94 6.64
C ALA A 66 13.87 5.00 7.63
N TYR A 67 15.12 5.47 7.48
CA TYR A 67 15.63 6.59 8.27
C TYR A 67 14.94 7.92 7.90
N THR A 68 14.72 8.16 6.60
CA THR A 68 13.98 9.32 6.11
C THR A 68 12.58 9.39 6.73
N ALA A 69 11.85 8.29 6.81
CA ALA A 69 10.53 8.25 7.43
C ALA A 69 10.52 8.61 8.93
N ILE A 70 11.54 8.19 9.69
CA ILE A 70 11.66 8.56 11.11
C ILE A 70 11.88 10.08 11.24
N MET A 71 12.67 10.66 10.34
CA MET A 71 12.87 12.11 10.29
C MET A 71 11.61 12.85 9.82
N ALA A 72 10.91 12.30 8.82
CA ALA A 72 9.65 12.82 8.32
C ALA A 72 8.59 12.86 9.43
N ALA A 73 8.46 11.79 10.23
CA ALA A 73 7.59 11.78 11.39
C ALA A 73 7.96 12.89 12.38
N ARG A 74 9.24 13.00 12.78
CA ARG A 74 9.68 14.09 13.66
C ARG A 74 9.29 15.46 13.10
N ASP A 75 9.53 15.70 11.82
CA ASP A 75 9.37 17.00 11.19
C ASP A 75 7.88 17.34 11.00
N LEU A 76 7.04 16.38 10.63
CA LEU A 76 5.58 16.55 10.57
C LEU A 76 4.98 16.83 11.96
N PHE A 77 5.30 16.02 12.96
CA PHE A 77 4.76 16.18 14.32
C PHE A 77 5.21 17.48 14.99
N ALA A 78 6.40 17.98 14.64
CA ALA A 78 6.90 19.27 15.11
C ALA A 78 6.46 20.46 14.25
N PHE A 79 5.80 20.22 13.11
CA PHE A 79 5.59 21.20 12.05
C PHE A 79 6.88 21.96 11.70
N ALA A 80 7.98 21.23 11.56
CA ALA A 80 9.27 21.76 11.19
C ALA A 80 9.23 22.32 9.75
N PRO A 81 10.16 23.21 9.36
CA PRO A 81 10.28 23.64 7.97
C PRO A 81 10.36 22.42 7.04
N GLY A 82 9.55 22.39 5.97
CA GLY A 82 9.44 21.25 5.05
C GLY A 82 8.39 20.20 5.42
N TRP A 83 7.59 20.41 6.49
CA TRP A 83 6.52 19.46 6.85
C TRP A 83 5.46 19.25 5.75
N ARG A 84 5.28 20.22 4.84
CA ARG A 84 4.35 20.09 3.71
C ARG A 84 4.80 19.01 2.73
N ASP A 85 6.08 19.00 2.37
CA ASP A 85 6.65 17.94 1.52
C ASP A 85 6.49 16.55 2.17
N VAL A 86 6.58 16.48 3.51
CA VAL A 86 6.28 15.24 4.25
C VAL A 86 4.80 14.87 4.12
N TRP A 87 3.90 15.84 4.25
CA TRP A 87 2.46 15.61 4.12
C TRP A 87 2.08 15.16 2.70
N ASP A 88 2.64 15.80 1.67
CA ASP A 88 2.42 15.44 0.26
C ASP A 88 2.88 13.99 0.00
N ASN A 89 3.98 13.59 0.64
CA ASN A 89 4.44 12.19 0.61
C ASN A 89 3.49 11.22 1.33
N GLU A 90 2.73 11.68 2.34
CA GLU A 90 1.74 10.85 3.03
C GLU A 90 0.42 10.72 2.28
N ILE A 91 -0.01 11.71 1.51
CA ILE A 91 -1.29 11.57 0.78
C ILE A 91 -1.15 10.64 -0.44
N GLY A 92 0.05 10.56 -1.04
CA GLY A 92 0.31 9.79 -2.27
C GLY A 92 -0.27 8.37 -2.26
N PRO A 93 0.04 7.52 -1.26
CA PRO A 93 -0.52 6.16 -1.21
C PRO A 93 -2.04 6.13 -1.10
N ILE A 94 -2.68 7.14 -0.50
CA ILE A 94 -4.13 7.16 -0.37
C ILE A 94 -4.78 7.55 -1.69
N ILE A 95 -4.19 8.48 -2.44
CA ILE A 95 -4.68 8.80 -3.78
C ILE A 95 -4.53 7.59 -4.70
N GLU A 96 -3.37 6.91 -4.70
CA GLU A 96 -3.19 5.66 -5.46
C GLU A 96 -4.18 4.56 -5.04
N ASP A 97 -4.44 4.40 -3.74
CA ASP A 97 -5.48 3.48 -3.27
C ASP A 97 -6.83 3.82 -3.91
N LEU A 98 -7.26 5.08 -3.83
CA LEU A 98 -8.56 5.53 -4.32
C LEU A 98 -8.67 5.43 -5.85
N ASP A 99 -7.60 5.71 -6.59
CA ASP A 99 -7.53 5.50 -8.04
C ASP A 99 -7.73 4.02 -8.40
N VAL A 100 -7.00 3.13 -7.74
CA VAL A 100 -7.12 1.69 -7.98
C VAL A 100 -8.51 1.17 -7.62
N LEU A 101 -9.14 1.69 -6.56
CA LEU A 101 -10.48 1.25 -6.17
C LEU A 101 -11.56 1.76 -7.15
N ASP A 102 -11.35 2.93 -7.78
CA ASP A 102 -12.20 3.42 -8.87
C ASP A 102 -12.07 2.53 -10.12
N ASP A 103 -10.85 2.11 -10.47
CA ASP A 103 -10.61 1.13 -11.56
C ASP A 103 -11.29 -0.22 -11.27
N VAL A 104 -11.29 -0.68 -10.02
CA VAL A 104 -12.03 -1.89 -9.63
C VAL A 104 -13.54 -1.70 -9.82
N ALA A 105 -14.07 -0.49 -9.57
CA ALA A 105 -15.47 -0.18 -9.83
C ALA A 105 -15.82 -0.23 -11.33
N ASP A 106 -14.91 0.20 -12.22
CA ASP A 106 -15.04 0.01 -13.68
C ASP A 106 -15.16 -1.46 -14.05
N THR A 107 -14.30 -2.31 -13.48
CA THR A 107 -14.39 -3.75 -13.72
C THR A 107 -15.70 -4.34 -13.18
N LEU A 108 -16.16 -3.90 -12.00
CA LEU A 108 -17.43 -4.35 -11.42
C LEU A 108 -18.63 -3.95 -12.28
N GLU A 109 -18.66 -2.73 -12.80
CA GLU A 109 -19.71 -2.27 -13.72
C GLU A 109 -19.71 -3.08 -15.01
N ALA A 110 -18.54 -3.40 -15.56
CA ALA A 110 -18.42 -4.17 -16.79
C ALA A 110 -18.95 -5.61 -16.66
N ILE A 111 -18.85 -6.22 -15.47
CA ILE A 111 -19.34 -7.58 -15.22
C ILE A 111 -20.73 -7.63 -14.60
N GLY A 112 -21.15 -6.56 -13.93
CA GLY A 112 -22.43 -6.43 -13.26
C GLY A 112 -23.57 -6.20 -14.25
N THR A 113 -24.73 -6.81 -13.99
CA THR A 113 -25.96 -6.55 -14.77
C THR A 113 -27.17 -6.24 -13.90
N ASP A 114 -27.05 -6.38 -12.58
CA ASP A 114 -28.11 -6.05 -11.63
C ASP A 114 -28.20 -4.52 -11.46
N PRO A 115 -29.34 -3.88 -11.75
CA PRO A 115 -29.49 -2.43 -11.65
C PRO A 115 -29.23 -1.85 -10.25
N ASN A 116 -29.49 -2.62 -9.17
CA ASN A 116 -29.21 -2.14 -7.82
C ASN A 116 -27.69 -2.10 -7.57
N ILE A 117 -26.97 -3.12 -8.03
CA ILE A 117 -25.50 -3.15 -7.94
C ILE A 117 -24.88 -2.01 -8.75
N LEU A 118 -25.40 -1.72 -9.95
CA LEU A 118 -24.94 -0.57 -10.74
C LEU A 118 -25.17 0.76 -10.01
N THR A 119 -26.31 0.91 -9.32
CA THR A 119 -26.58 2.09 -8.48
C THR A 119 -25.61 2.19 -7.30
N ASP A 120 -25.30 1.07 -6.65
CA ASP A 120 -24.35 1.03 -5.54
C ASP A 120 -22.90 1.33 -6.00
N ILE A 121 -22.53 0.91 -7.21
CA ILE A 121 -21.25 1.23 -7.85
C ILE A 121 -21.14 2.73 -8.14
N GLU A 122 -22.18 3.35 -8.72
CA GLU A 122 -22.20 4.80 -8.96
C GLU A 122 -22.05 5.59 -7.65
N ALA A 123 -22.79 5.21 -6.61
CA ALA A 123 -22.70 5.84 -5.29
C ALA A 123 -21.31 5.65 -4.64
N PHE A 124 -20.67 4.51 -4.89
CA PHE A 124 -19.30 4.27 -4.45
C PHE A 124 -18.30 5.18 -5.15
N ARG A 125 -18.39 5.35 -6.47
CA ARG A 125 -17.50 6.26 -7.23
C ARG A 125 -17.64 7.72 -6.77
N GLU A 126 -18.88 8.18 -6.54
CA GLU A 126 -19.12 9.51 -5.96
C GLU A 126 -18.40 9.65 -4.61
N HIS A 127 -18.49 8.62 -3.76
CA HIS A 127 -17.81 8.63 -2.47
C HIS A 127 -16.28 8.61 -2.58
N VAL A 128 -15.72 7.87 -3.54
CA VAL A 128 -14.27 7.87 -3.83
C VAL A 128 -13.80 9.27 -4.25
N GLY A 129 -14.59 9.97 -5.07
CA GLY A 129 -14.34 11.37 -5.42
C GLY A 129 -14.33 12.29 -4.20
N ASP A 130 -15.37 12.21 -3.36
CA ASP A 130 -15.46 12.97 -2.09
C ASP A 130 -14.28 12.67 -1.14
N ASP A 131 -13.82 11.42 -1.10
CA ASP A 131 -12.67 11.00 -0.31
C ASP A 131 -11.36 11.59 -0.84
N LYS A 132 -11.16 11.65 -2.16
CA LYS A 132 -10.00 12.33 -2.78
C LYS A 132 -9.98 13.82 -2.40
N ASP A 133 -11.12 14.50 -2.54
CA ASP A 133 -11.26 15.91 -2.14
C ASP A 133 -10.95 16.10 -0.65
N THR A 134 -11.43 15.17 0.19
CA THR A 134 -11.16 15.20 1.63
C THR A 134 -9.69 15.03 1.94
N VAL A 135 -8.99 14.09 1.27
CA VAL A 135 -7.55 13.86 1.42
C VAL A 135 -6.75 15.11 1.06
N ILE A 136 -7.08 15.76 -0.05
CA ILE A 136 -6.43 17.00 -0.50
C ILE A 136 -6.67 18.12 0.54
N ASN A 137 -7.90 18.25 1.05
CA ASN A 137 -8.23 19.30 2.02
C ASN A 137 -7.58 19.12 3.41
N LEU A 138 -7.21 17.89 3.80
CA LEU A 138 -6.54 17.64 5.09
C LEU A 138 -5.24 18.45 5.24
N GLY A 139 -4.52 18.72 4.15
CA GLY A 139 -3.32 19.56 4.16
C GLY A 139 -3.60 21.01 4.58
N GLU A 140 -4.68 21.59 4.04
CA GLU A 140 -5.13 22.94 4.41
C GLU A 140 -5.59 23.01 5.86
N ARG A 141 -6.28 21.96 6.34
CA ARG A 141 -6.74 21.86 7.73
C ARG A 141 -5.57 21.71 8.71
N LEU A 142 -4.52 20.99 8.32
CA LEU A 142 -3.25 20.91 9.04
C LEU A 142 -2.56 22.28 9.12
N GLU A 143 -2.48 22.99 7.99
CA GLU A 143 -1.91 24.33 7.92
C GLU A 143 -2.66 25.31 8.83
N GLY A 144 -4.00 25.27 8.75
CA GLY A 144 -4.91 26.06 9.57
C GLY A 144 -4.99 25.61 11.05
N ARG A 145 -4.25 24.57 11.45
CA ARG A 145 -4.22 24.02 12.81
C ARG A 145 -5.59 23.55 13.33
N GLN A 146 -6.48 23.20 12.42
CA GLN A 146 -7.81 22.70 12.74
C GLN A 146 -7.77 21.26 13.26
N LEU A 147 -6.72 20.53 12.89
CA LEU A 147 -6.39 19.20 13.38
C LEU A 147 -4.88 19.02 13.54
N GLY A 148 -4.47 18.10 14.41
CA GLY A 148 -3.07 17.75 14.62
C GLY A 148 -2.56 16.66 13.67
N PRO A 149 -1.24 16.49 13.51
CA PRO A 149 -0.65 15.49 12.61
C PRO A 149 -1.14 14.05 12.82
N ALA A 150 -1.23 13.59 14.08
CA ALA A 150 -1.77 12.25 14.35
C ALA A 150 -3.21 12.10 13.86
N GLN A 151 -4.05 13.12 14.07
CA GLN A 151 -5.44 13.08 13.64
C GLN A 151 -5.54 13.09 12.11
N ALA A 152 -4.65 13.83 11.42
CA ALA A 152 -4.61 13.84 9.96
C ALA A 152 -4.29 12.45 9.39
N LEU A 153 -3.26 11.81 9.95
CA LEU A 153 -2.88 10.46 9.56
C LEU A 153 -4.00 9.45 9.91
N GLU A 154 -4.68 9.61 11.06
CA GLU A 154 -5.83 8.78 11.44
C GLU A 154 -6.99 8.94 10.44
N GLU A 155 -7.22 10.14 9.91
CA GLU A 155 -8.21 10.37 8.85
C GLU A 155 -7.80 9.72 7.52
N LEU A 156 -6.51 9.76 7.15
CA LEU A 156 -6.02 9.01 5.98
C LEU A 156 -6.26 7.51 6.14
N ASP A 157 -5.94 6.96 7.31
CA ASP A 157 -6.18 5.55 7.62
C ASP A 157 -7.68 5.22 7.59
N ARG A 158 -8.53 6.10 8.12
CA ARG A 158 -9.99 5.93 8.11
C ARG A 158 -10.52 5.88 6.67
N ILE A 159 -10.18 6.88 5.84
CA ILE A 159 -10.61 6.98 4.44
C ILE A 159 -10.21 5.72 3.67
N ALA A 160 -8.93 5.35 3.75
CA ALA A 160 -8.43 4.18 3.02
C ALA A 160 -9.12 2.89 3.46
N ASN A 161 -9.34 2.70 4.77
CA ASN A 161 -9.98 1.50 5.29
C ASN A 161 -11.48 1.44 4.94
N GLU A 162 -12.19 2.57 4.97
CA GLU A 162 -13.59 2.65 4.58
C GLU A 162 -13.77 2.39 3.09
N ALA A 163 -12.97 3.01 2.22
CA ALA A 163 -13.02 2.79 0.78
C ALA A 163 -12.77 1.32 0.44
N ARG A 164 -11.69 0.72 0.98
CA ARG A 164 -11.37 -0.70 0.77
C ARG A 164 -12.46 -1.64 1.29
N ALA A 165 -13.05 -1.35 2.45
CA ALA A 165 -14.14 -2.15 2.99
C ALA A 165 -15.38 -2.12 2.08
N ARG A 166 -15.77 -0.94 1.58
CA ARG A 166 -16.87 -0.79 0.64
C ARG A 166 -16.60 -1.50 -0.68
N THR A 167 -15.39 -1.43 -1.22
CA THR A 167 -15.02 -2.17 -2.42
C THR A 167 -15.13 -3.68 -2.20
N ALA A 168 -14.66 -4.20 -1.05
CA ALA A 168 -14.80 -5.62 -0.72
C ALA A 168 -16.28 -6.05 -0.62
N GLU A 169 -17.15 -5.22 -0.04
CA GLU A 169 -18.59 -5.44 0.02
C GLU A 169 -19.22 -5.45 -1.38
N LEU A 170 -18.84 -4.51 -2.25
CA LEU A 170 -19.31 -4.45 -3.65
C LEU A 170 -18.85 -5.65 -4.47
N ILE A 171 -17.59 -6.10 -4.30
CA ILE A 171 -17.09 -7.33 -4.93
C ILE A 171 -17.96 -8.51 -4.49
N GLU A 172 -18.18 -8.69 -3.18
CA GLU A 172 -18.97 -9.80 -2.67
C GLU A 172 -20.41 -9.76 -3.19
N ALA A 173 -21.06 -8.60 -3.18
CA ALA A 173 -22.43 -8.42 -3.67
C ALA A 173 -22.54 -8.69 -5.17
N THR A 174 -21.64 -8.13 -5.97
CA THR A 174 -21.61 -8.32 -7.43
C THR A 174 -21.45 -9.80 -7.78
N LEU A 175 -20.45 -10.45 -7.19
CA LEU A 175 -20.16 -11.86 -7.46
C LEU A 175 -21.28 -12.80 -6.97
N ALA A 176 -21.99 -12.45 -5.90
CA ALA A 176 -23.13 -13.24 -5.41
C ALA A 176 -24.35 -13.19 -6.37
N THR A 177 -24.52 -12.10 -7.12
CA THR A 177 -25.59 -11.98 -8.13
C THR A 177 -25.27 -12.67 -9.45
N ASP A 178 -23.99 -12.88 -9.76
CA ASP A 178 -23.55 -13.53 -11.00
C ASP A 178 -23.65 -15.07 -10.90
N SER A 179 -24.81 -15.58 -11.30
CA SER A 179 -25.10 -17.03 -11.35
C SER A 179 -24.48 -17.76 -12.56
N SER A 180 -23.67 -17.09 -13.39
CA SER A 180 -22.97 -17.76 -14.49
C SER A 180 -21.89 -18.72 -13.97
N SER A 181 -21.39 -19.59 -14.85
CA SER A 181 -20.24 -20.44 -14.48
C SER A 181 -18.98 -19.62 -14.18
N GLN A 182 -18.80 -18.49 -14.87
CA GLN A 182 -17.68 -17.58 -14.63
C GLN A 182 -17.86 -16.84 -13.29
N GLY A 183 -19.06 -16.33 -13.00
CA GLY A 183 -19.41 -15.71 -11.73
C GLY A 183 -19.17 -16.62 -10.53
N ARG A 184 -19.65 -17.87 -10.60
CA ARG A 184 -19.37 -18.89 -9.57
C ARG A 184 -17.88 -19.15 -9.35
N ALA A 185 -17.10 -19.16 -10.43
CA ALA A 185 -15.66 -19.33 -10.36
C ALA A 185 -14.96 -18.13 -9.68
N ARG A 186 -15.33 -16.91 -10.05
CA ARG A 186 -14.85 -15.68 -9.38
C ARG A 186 -15.23 -15.66 -7.90
N TYR A 187 -16.47 -16.01 -7.58
CA TYR A 187 -16.96 -16.07 -6.20
C TYR A 187 -16.21 -17.13 -5.37
N ALA A 188 -15.97 -18.31 -5.94
CA ALA A 188 -15.14 -19.34 -5.27
C ALA A 188 -13.70 -18.85 -5.05
N ARG A 189 -13.12 -18.11 -6.00
CA ARG A 189 -11.79 -17.50 -5.81
C ARG A 189 -11.81 -16.47 -4.68
N TRP A 190 -12.81 -15.60 -4.63
CA TRP A 190 -12.99 -14.60 -3.56
C TRP A 190 -13.11 -15.24 -2.17
N LYS A 191 -13.91 -16.32 -2.03
CA LYS A 191 -14.16 -16.94 -0.71
C LYS A 191 -13.10 -17.96 -0.28
N GLU A 192 -12.47 -18.66 -1.21
CA GLU A 192 -11.66 -19.86 -0.90
C GLU A 192 -10.24 -19.83 -1.47
N ALA A 193 -10.08 -19.60 -2.77
CA ALA A 193 -8.77 -19.77 -3.41
C ALA A 193 -7.79 -18.64 -3.06
N GLY A 194 -8.30 -17.41 -2.92
CA GLY A 194 -7.50 -16.22 -2.68
C GLY A 194 -6.57 -15.87 -3.85
N ILE A 195 -5.77 -14.83 -3.63
CA ILE A 195 -4.73 -14.37 -4.54
C ILE A 195 -3.43 -14.26 -3.75
N SER A 196 -2.33 -14.67 -4.35
CA SER A 196 -1.00 -14.44 -3.77
C SER A 196 -0.56 -13.01 -4.04
N LEU A 197 -0.06 -12.35 -3.00
CA LEU A 197 0.58 -11.05 -3.15
C LEU A 197 1.93 -11.19 -3.88
N THR A 198 2.24 -10.18 -4.67
CA THR A 198 3.47 -10.01 -5.45
C THR A 198 3.82 -8.52 -5.47
N ALA A 199 5.09 -8.15 -5.68
CA ALA A 199 5.43 -6.72 -5.79
C ALA A 199 4.55 -5.98 -6.81
N ALA A 200 4.31 -6.60 -7.96
CA ALA A 200 3.52 -6.05 -9.07
C ALA A 200 2.01 -5.84 -8.79
N ASN A 201 1.48 -6.26 -7.64
CA ASN A 201 0.06 -6.06 -7.32
C ASN A 201 -0.19 -5.49 -5.92
N ALA A 202 0.86 -5.12 -5.19
CA ALA A 202 0.76 -4.70 -3.81
C ALA A 202 1.74 -3.58 -3.40
N GLU A 203 2.81 -3.34 -4.17
CA GLU A 203 3.65 -2.16 -4.02
C GLU A 203 2.98 -0.95 -4.68
N TYR A 204 3.18 0.22 -4.06
CA TYR A 204 2.79 1.51 -4.61
C TYR A 204 3.78 1.96 -5.67
N ASP A 205 3.28 2.63 -6.72
CA ASP A 205 4.08 3.08 -7.85
C ASP A 205 4.90 4.33 -7.50
N GLY A 206 4.46 5.10 -6.48
CA GLY A 206 5.15 6.32 -6.06
C GLY A 206 4.81 7.53 -6.92
N ALA A 207 3.71 7.45 -7.66
CA ALA A 207 3.17 8.56 -8.43
C ALA A 207 1.65 8.44 -8.56
N TYR A 208 0.97 9.58 -8.64
CA TYR A 208 -0.45 9.65 -8.95
C TYR A 208 -0.76 10.88 -9.80
N TRP A 209 -1.89 10.87 -10.50
CA TRP A 209 -2.34 12.03 -11.28
C TRP A 209 -3.05 13.04 -10.38
N SER A 210 -2.59 14.30 -10.39
CA SER A 210 -3.28 15.40 -9.72
C SER A 210 -4.11 16.20 -10.72
N GLU A 211 -5.43 16.20 -10.55
CA GLU A 211 -6.33 17.00 -11.39
C GLU A 211 -6.08 18.51 -11.23
N ASP A 212 -5.85 18.96 -9.99
CA ASP A 212 -5.57 20.36 -9.69
C ASP A 212 -4.27 20.87 -10.33
N ALA A 213 -3.24 20.03 -10.36
CA ALA A 213 -1.95 20.36 -10.94
C ALA A 213 -1.84 20.03 -12.44
N ASP A 214 -2.81 19.28 -12.99
CA ASP A 214 -2.82 18.76 -14.36
C ASP A 214 -1.49 18.04 -14.71
N THR A 215 -0.97 17.26 -13.75
CA THR A 215 0.32 16.57 -13.88
C THR A 215 0.47 15.38 -12.93
N ASP A 216 1.40 14.48 -13.24
CA ASP A 216 1.80 13.41 -12.34
C ASP A 216 2.59 13.98 -11.15
N VAL A 217 2.15 13.63 -9.94
CA VAL A 217 2.81 13.97 -8.68
C VAL A 217 3.60 12.77 -8.21
N GLU A 218 4.93 12.90 -8.25
CA GLU A 218 5.84 11.89 -7.72
C GLU A 218 6.01 12.02 -6.20
N TYR A 219 6.10 10.90 -5.51
CA TYR A 219 6.42 10.82 -4.09
C TYR A 219 7.24 9.57 -3.77
N ASN A 220 7.82 9.53 -2.57
CA ASN A 220 8.62 8.40 -2.11
C ASN A 220 7.81 7.49 -1.18
N SER A 221 7.21 6.45 -1.77
CA SER A 221 6.43 5.43 -1.05
C SER A 221 7.22 4.77 0.09
N ALA A 222 8.49 4.45 -0.11
CA ALA A 222 9.35 3.84 0.92
C ALA A 222 9.64 4.77 2.11
N ALA A 223 9.51 6.10 1.94
CA ALA A 223 9.82 7.11 2.96
C ALA A 223 8.60 7.62 3.75
N THR A 224 7.43 7.02 3.55
CA THR A 224 6.21 7.34 4.31
C THR A 224 6.34 7.08 5.81
N ILE A 225 5.58 7.78 6.65
CA ILE A 225 5.48 7.55 8.10
C ILE A 225 4.73 6.24 8.35
N ARG A 226 3.65 6.02 7.60
CA ARG A 226 2.90 4.75 7.62
C ARG A 226 3.81 3.61 7.15
N LEU A 227 3.53 2.42 7.67
CA LEU A 227 4.21 1.21 7.24
C LEU A 227 3.45 0.65 6.05
N ILE A 228 4.11 0.61 4.89
CA ILE A 228 3.50 0.16 3.63
C ILE A 228 4.36 -0.92 2.96
N ALA A 229 3.84 -1.57 1.92
CA ALA A 229 4.53 -2.61 1.15
C ALA A 229 5.97 -2.25 0.74
N ASN A 230 6.21 -1.02 0.29
CA ASN A 230 7.52 -0.55 -0.17
C ASN A 230 8.55 -0.30 0.96
N SER A 231 8.16 -0.44 2.23
CA SER A 231 9.01 -0.13 3.37
C SER A 231 10.11 -1.16 3.58
N ALA A 232 11.27 -0.73 4.11
CA ALA A 232 12.37 -1.64 4.38
C ALA A 232 11.99 -2.78 5.34
N GLY A 233 12.33 -4.02 4.97
CA GLY A 233 12.10 -5.21 5.78
C GLY A 233 10.64 -5.67 5.85
N VAL A 234 9.74 -5.06 5.06
CA VAL A 234 8.41 -5.61 4.82
C VAL A 234 8.53 -6.71 3.78
N ASP A 235 8.04 -7.90 4.14
CA ASP A 235 8.06 -9.11 3.30
C ASP A 235 6.63 -9.65 3.23
N PHE A 236 6.05 -9.62 2.04
CA PHE A 236 4.66 -10.01 1.79
C PHE A 236 4.50 -10.95 0.60
N GLU A 237 5.56 -11.19 -0.18
CA GLU A 237 5.46 -12.03 -1.38
C GLU A 237 5.02 -13.44 -1.00
N GLY A 238 4.06 -13.99 -1.75
CA GLY A 238 3.51 -15.31 -1.46
C GLY A 238 2.43 -15.35 -0.38
N LEU A 239 2.24 -14.27 0.38
CA LEU A 239 1.18 -14.20 1.39
C LEU A 239 -0.20 -14.10 0.71
N PRO A 240 -1.26 -14.64 1.35
CA PRO A 240 -2.62 -14.47 0.86
C PRO A 240 -3.04 -12.99 0.93
N ALA A 241 -3.61 -12.49 -0.16
CA ALA A 241 -4.09 -11.12 -0.27
C ALA A 241 -5.34 -10.91 0.60
N PRO A 242 -5.31 -9.96 1.56
CA PRO A 242 -6.46 -9.68 2.41
C PRO A 242 -7.53 -8.93 1.62
N ALA A 243 -8.82 -9.11 1.93
CA ALA A 243 -9.88 -8.28 1.34
C ALA A 243 -9.77 -6.80 1.76
N THR A 244 -9.07 -6.53 2.87
CA THR A 244 -9.03 -5.21 3.51
C THR A 244 -7.90 -4.31 3.04
N GLY A 245 -6.98 -4.74 2.16
CA GLY A 245 -5.80 -3.94 1.83
C GLY A 245 -4.71 -3.88 2.91
N VAL A 246 -4.91 -4.54 4.04
CA VAL A 246 -4.05 -4.37 5.23
C VAL A 246 -3.55 -5.72 5.75
N LEU A 247 -2.23 -5.87 5.83
CA LEU A 247 -1.58 -6.93 6.60
C LEU A 247 -1.31 -6.46 8.03
N THR A 248 -1.16 -7.40 8.96
CA THR A 248 -0.80 -7.09 10.35
C THR A 248 0.58 -7.66 10.69
N ALA A 249 1.49 -6.79 11.12
CA ALA A 249 2.77 -7.18 11.72
C ALA A 249 2.75 -6.83 13.22
N GLY A 250 2.39 -7.81 14.05
CA GLY A 250 2.23 -7.61 15.49
C GLY A 250 1.07 -6.66 15.80
N ARG A 251 1.38 -5.41 16.19
CA ARG A 251 0.38 -4.36 16.48
C ARG A 251 0.33 -3.27 15.41
N ALA A 252 1.11 -3.40 14.35
CA ALA A 252 1.17 -2.43 13.26
C ALA A 252 0.43 -2.94 12.02
N SER A 253 -0.25 -2.00 11.36
CA SER A 253 -0.82 -2.19 10.03
C SER A 253 0.27 -2.02 8.97
N ILE A 254 0.27 -2.88 7.96
CA ILE A 254 1.05 -2.74 6.73
C ILE A 254 0.05 -2.54 5.60
N TYR A 255 0.07 -1.35 4.99
CA TYR A 255 -0.81 -1.03 3.88
C TYR A 255 -0.26 -1.55 2.55
N LEU A 256 -1.14 -2.13 1.75
CA LEU A 256 -0.88 -2.64 0.41
C LEU A 256 -1.69 -1.80 -0.58
N LEU A 257 -1.11 -1.55 -1.74
CA LEU A 257 -1.88 -1.06 -2.88
C LEU A 257 -2.90 -2.16 -3.26
N PRO A 258 -4.21 -1.88 -3.28
CA PRO A 258 -5.24 -2.91 -3.44
C PRO A 258 -5.41 -3.38 -4.89
N MET A 259 -4.38 -3.28 -5.73
CA MET A 259 -4.43 -3.61 -7.17
C MET A 259 -4.76 -5.09 -7.41
N TYR A 260 -4.40 -5.97 -6.47
CA TYR A 260 -4.80 -7.38 -6.53
C TYR A 260 -6.31 -7.60 -6.46
N LEU A 261 -7.13 -6.62 -6.01
CA LEU A 261 -8.58 -6.77 -5.94
C LEU A 261 -9.20 -6.98 -7.32
N ASP A 262 -8.71 -6.28 -8.34
CA ASP A 262 -9.17 -6.44 -9.73
C ASP A 262 -8.98 -7.88 -10.22
N ARG A 263 -7.90 -8.55 -9.81
CA ARG A 263 -7.63 -9.94 -10.20
C ARG A 263 -8.68 -10.92 -9.68
N TYR A 264 -9.45 -10.59 -8.63
CA TYR A 264 -10.60 -11.41 -8.23
C TYR A 264 -11.72 -11.37 -9.28
N LEU A 265 -11.76 -10.35 -10.12
CA LEU A 265 -12.78 -10.11 -11.14
C LEU A 265 -12.29 -10.53 -12.54
N THR A 266 -11.03 -10.23 -12.87
CA THR A 266 -10.50 -10.35 -14.24
C THR A 266 -9.78 -11.66 -14.53
N CYS A 267 -9.14 -12.30 -13.56
CA CYS A 267 -8.44 -13.55 -13.84
C CYS A 267 -9.46 -14.64 -14.24
N ASP A 268 -9.23 -15.32 -15.35
CA ASP A 268 -9.88 -16.61 -15.59
C ASP A 268 -9.31 -17.63 -14.60
N VAL A 269 -10.11 -18.64 -14.24
CA VAL A 269 -9.57 -19.79 -13.51
C VAL A 269 -8.66 -20.48 -14.50
N ASP A 270 -7.34 -20.26 -14.37
CA ASP A 270 -6.36 -20.97 -15.18
C ASP A 270 -6.72 -22.45 -15.15
N ALA A 271 -6.99 -22.97 -16.34
CA ALA A 271 -7.22 -24.39 -16.56
C ALA A 271 -6.07 -25.15 -15.91
N ALA A 272 -6.44 -25.99 -14.94
CA ALA A 272 -5.58 -26.91 -14.20
C ALA A 272 -4.18 -27.08 -14.81
N VAL A 273 -3.15 -26.59 -14.12
CA VAL A 273 -1.77 -27.01 -14.38
C VAL A 273 -1.74 -28.53 -14.25
N PRO A 274 -1.44 -29.30 -15.31
CA PRO A 274 -1.34 -30.74 -15.21
C PRO A 274 -0.17 -31.08 -14.28
N ARG A 275 -0.43 -31.97 -13.31
CA ARG A 275 0.62 -32.63 -12.53
C ARG A 275 1.55 -33.44 -13.42
#